data_AF-A0A9X0AKM9-F1
#
_entry.id   AF-A0A9X0AKM9-F1
#
_cell.length_a   1.000
_cell.length_b   1.000
_cell.length_c   1.000
_cell.angle_alpha   90.00
_cell.angle_beta   90.00
_cell.angle_gamma   90.00
#
_symmetry.space_group_name_H-M   'P 1'
#
loop_
_entity.id
_entity.type
_entity.pdbx_description
1 polymer ?
#
loop_
_entity_poly.entity_id
_entity_poly.type
_entity_poly.pdbx_seq_one_letter_code
_entity_poly.pdbx_strand_id
1 'polypeptide(L)'
;MNRYLSRELDKRYRSIKGGEIQRKDKSVVDLALKAYLAENPSATGIDKSFQDFAMAQIKLFIFAGHDTTSAGAIFTYHLLFQNPEILAKVRAEHSEVLGTNPAYAESVIASKPQLSNQLTYTIAVIKESLRIYPTVAALRDGQPDFHLVGDNGLRLPTNGTIVWGDHYATHHNPAHLPRPEEFLPERWIVPERHELYPPKNGWRPFERGPRNCIGQEVAMTEIKLMLALTIREFDFKDAYEEYDVMKGNPKGLNVNGQRAYMMRRGGGHPADHYPCKVAFAR
;
A
#
# COMPACT_ATOMS: atom_id res chain seq x y z
N MET A 1 -24.24 1.19 -4.01
CA MET A 1 -23.14 2.14 -4.30
C MET A 1 -23.51 3.19 -5.36
N ASN A 2 -23.91 2.81 -6.59
CA ASN A 2 -24.12 3.77 -7.70
C ASN A 2 -25.07 4.92 -7.35
N ARG A 3 -26.25 4.61 -6.81
CA ARG A 3 -27.24 5.62 -6.39
C ARG A 3 -26.67 6.63 -5.39
N TYR A 4 -25.81 6.18 -4.48
CA TYR A 4 -25.16 7.05 -3.50
C TYR A 4 -24.11 7.94 -4.18
N LEU A 5 -23.22 7.35 -4.98
CA LEU A 5 -22.17 8.11 -5.67
C LEU A 5 -22.73 9.13 -6.66
N SER A 6 -23.77 8.78 -7.41
CA SER A 6 -24.47 9.72 -8.30
C SER A 6 -25.04 10.91 -7.54
N ARG A 7 -25.75 10.66 -6.42
CA ARG A 7 -26.27 11.74 -5.57
C ARG A 7 -25.16 12.62 -5.00
N GLU A 8 -24.05 12.04 -4.57
CA GLU A 8 -22.94 12.80 -4.02
C GLU A 8 -22.21 13.61 -5.08
N LEU A 9 -22.04 13.07 -6.29
CA LEU A 9 -21.50 13.81 -7.44
C LEU A 9 -22.38 15.00 -7.80
N ASP A 10 -23.70 14.82 -7.89
CA ASP A 10 -24.63 15.89 -8.22
C ASP A 10 -24.65 16.98 -7.14
N LYS A 11 -24.62 16.56 -5.86
CA LYS A 11 -24.52 17.47 -4.72
C LYS A 11 -23.23 18.28 -4.78
N ARG A 12 -22.09 17.62 -5.01
CA ARG A 12 -20.78 18.27 -5.08
C ARG A 12 -20.68 19.22 -6.27
N TYR A 13 -21.20 18.82 -7.43
CA TYR A 13 -21.29 19.67 -8.62
C TYR A 13 -22.04 20.97 -8.36
N ARG A 14 -23.22 20.89 -7.74
CA ARG A 14 -24.02 22.08 -7.37
C ARG A 14 -23.25 23.00 -6.42
N SER A 15 -22.56 22.42 -5.44
CA SER A 15 -21.77 23.17 -4.46
C SER A 15 -20.57 23.90 -5.10
N ILE A 16 -19.89 23.26 -6.08
CA ILE A 16 -18.82 23.90 -6.86
C ILE A 16 -19.40 25.04 -7.71
N LYS A 17 -20.49 24.80 -8.45
CA LYS A 17 -21.10 25.79 -9.34
C LYS A 17 -21.70 26.98 -8.56
N GLY A 18 -22.26 26.72 -7.38
CA GLY A 18 -22.81 27.72 -6.47
C GLY A 18 -21.76 28.53 -5.71
N GLY A 19 -20.46 28.23 -5.86
CA GLY A 19 -19.39 28.94 -5.17
C GLY A 19 -19.36 28.71 -3.66
N GLU A 20 -20.02 27.65 -3.16
CA GLU A 20 -20.04 27.26 -1.74
C GLU A 20 -18.69 26.64 -1.30
N ILE A 21 -18.00 25.98 -2.23
CA ILE A 21 -16.67 25.43 -1.99
C ILE A 21 -15.63 26.52 -2.24
N GLN A 22 -15.33 27.31 -1.20
CA GLN A 22 -14.36 28.43 -1.25
C GLN A 22 -12.97 28.13 -0.67
N ARG A 23 -12.56 26.86 -0.61
CA ARG A 23 -11.19 26.49 -0.17
C ARG A 23 -10.40 25.83 -1.29
N LYS A 24 -9.07 25.78 -1.12
CA LYS A 24 -8.11 24.95 -1.90
C LYS A 24 -8.41 23.45 -1.73
N ASP A 25 -9.66 23.03 -1.96
CA ASP A 25 -10.08 21.64 -1.83
C ASP A 25 -9.62 20.87 -3.06
N LYS A 26 -8.72 19.92 -2.80
CA LYS A 26 -7.98 19.10 -3.77
C LYS A 26 -8.45 17.65 -3.75
N SER A 27 -9.71 17.38 -3.38
CA SER A 27 -10.23 16.02 -3.49
C SER A 27 -10.25 15.60 -4.97
N VAL A 28 -10.02 14.31 -5.26
CA VAL A 28 -10.03 13.80 -6.63
C VAL A 28 -11.36 14.06 -7.34
N VAL A 29 -12.47 14.04 -6.58
CA VAL A 29 -13.81 14.33 -7.07
C VAL A 29 -13.93 15.81 -7.46
N ASP A 30 -13.46 16.71 -6.62
CA ASP A 30 -13.49 18.15 -6.90
C ASP A 30 -12.62 18.50 -8.11
N LEU A 31 -11.45 17.86 -8.24
CA LEU A 31 -10.56 18.05 -9.38
C LEU A 31 -11.22 17.58 -10.69
N ALA A 32 -11.84 16.40 -10.68
CA ALA A 32 -12.54 15.86 -11.84
C ALA A 32 -13.73 16.75 -12.25
N LEU A 33 -14.53 17.21 -11.28
CA LEU A 33 -15.68 18.08 -11.54
C LEU A 33 -15.25 19.48 -12.03
N LYS A 34 -14.15 20.03 -11.51
CA LYS A 34 -13.58 21.29 -11.99
C LYS A 34 -13.08 21.17 -13.42
N ALA A 35 -12.40 20.08 -13.77
CA ALA A 35 -11.98 19.80 -15.14
C ALA A 35 -13.18 19.68 -16.08
N TYR A 36 -14.22 18.94 -15.68
CA TYR A 36 -15.45 18.80 -16.43
C TYR A 36 -16.15 20.16 -16.68
N LEU A 37 -16.26 21.01 -15.65
CA LEU A 37 -16.84 22.35 -15.77
C LEU A 37 -16.01 23.29 -16.66
N ALA A 38 -14.69 23.15 -16.67
CA ALA A 38 -13.81 23.94 -17.53
C ALA A 38 -14.00 23.57 -19.02
N GLU A 39 -14.20 22.28 -19.31
CA GLU A 39 -14.51 21.79 -20.65
C GLU A 39 -15.97 22.05 -21.07
N ASN A 40 -16.87 22.21 -20.09
CA ASN A 40 -18.31 22.38 -20.32
C ASN A 40 -18.90 23.58 -19.54
N PRO A 41 -18.53 24.84 -19.87
CA PRO A 41 -18.91 26.01 -19.07
C PRO A 41 -20.44 26.25 -18.97
N SER A 42 -21.17 25.84 -20.01
CA SER A 42 -22.62 26.02 -20.11
C SER A 42 -23.43 24.87 -19.51
N ALA A 43 -22.78 23.84 -18.95
CA ALA A 43 -23.45 22.67 -18.41
C ALA A 43 -24.42 23.05 -17.28
N THR A 44 -25.66 22.56 -17.33
CA THR A 44 -26.68 22.76 -16.28
C THR A 44 -26.70 21.62 -15.27
N GLY A 45 -26.08 20.50 -15.61
CA GLY A 45 -25.89 19.32 -14.77
C GLY A 45 -24.68 18.51 -15.25
N ILE A 46 -24.48 17.33 -14.68
CA ILE A 46 -23.42 16.41 -15.09
C ILE A 46 -23.95 15.48 -16.19
N ASP A 47 -23.23 15.37 -17.30
CA ASP A 47 -23.56 14.41 -18.36
C ASP A 47 -23.51 12.97 -17.86
N LYS A 48 -24.41 12.13 -18.37
CA LYS A 48 -24.51 10.73 -17.95
C LYS A 48 -23.20 9.96 -18.18
N SER A 49 -22.53 10.19 -19.31
CA SER A 49 -21.25 9.58 -19.65
C SER A 49 -20.15 9.93 -18.65
N PHE A 50 -20.03 11.22 -18.29
CA PHE A 50 -19.08 11.66 -17.28
C PHE A 50 -19.44 11.12 -15.90
N GLN A 51 -20.72 11.14 -15.51
CA GLN A 51 -21.16 10.62 -14.22
C GLN A 51 -20.83 9.13 -14.08
N ASP A 52 -21.08 8.33 -15.12
CA ASP A 52 -20.75 6.90 -15.13
C ASP A 52 -19.24 6.66 -15.08
N PHE A 53 -18.45 7.43 -15.84
CA PHE A 53 -16.99 7.40 -15.78
C PHE A 53 -16.46 7.76 -14.39
N ALA A 54 -16.87 8.90 -13.83
CA ALA A 54 -16.42 9.38 -12.53
C ALA A 54 -16.81 8.39 -11.41
N MET A 55 -18.03 7.84 -11.46
CA MET A 55 -18.44 6.79 -10.53
C MET A 55 -17.55 5.55 -10.67
N ALA A 56 -17.23 5.09 -11.89
CA ALA A 56 -16.35 3.93 -12.08
C ALA A 56 -14.95 4.17 -11.48
N GLN A 57 -14.36 5.34 -11.74
CA GLN A 57 -13.04 5.69 -11.20
C GLN A 57 -13.04 5.81 -9.66
N ILE A 58 -14.06 6.44 -9.07
CA ILE A 58 -14.17 6.56 -7.61
C ILE A 58 -14.22 5.17 -6.94
N LYS A 59 -15.02 4.24 -7.49
CA LYS A 59 -15.07 2.87 -6.95
C LYS A 59 -13.71 2.18 -7.06
N LEU A 60 -13.02 2.35 -8.19
CA LEU A 60 -11.70 1.77 -8.40
C LEU A 60 -10.69 2.31 -7.39
N PHE A 61 -10.66 3.62 -7.15
CA PHE A 61 -9.75 4.23 -6.19
C PHE A 61 -10.03 3.79 -4.76
N ILE A 62 -11.30 3.71 -4.35
CA ILE A 62 -11.66 3.20 -3.02
C ILE A 62 -11.24 1.74 -2.87
N PHE A 63 -11.56 0.89 -3.84
CA PHE A 63 -11.21 -0.52 -3.80
C PHE A 63 -9.70 -0.74 -3.76
N ALA A 64 -8.97 -0.16 -4.72
CA ALA A 64 -7.53 -0.33 -4.85
C ALA A 64 -6.78 0.28 -3.65
N GLY A 65 -7.17 1.47 -3.20
CA GLY A 65 -6.54 2.17 -2.09
C GLY A 65 -6.85 1.58 -0.71
N HIS A 66 -8.02 0.97 -0.52
CA HIS A 66 -8.38 0.36 0.77
C HIS A 66 -7.74 -1.02 0.95
N ASP A 67 -7.96 -1.91 -0.02
CA ASP A 67 -7.63 -3.33 0.15
C ASP A 67 -6.12 -3.56 0.17
N THR A 68 -5.36 -2.87 -0.69
CA THR A 68 -3.90 -3.02 -0.75
C THR A 68 -3.17 -2.32 0.39
N THR A 69 -3.61 -1.13 0.79
CA THR A 69 -2.97 -0.38 1.89
C THR A 69 -3.20 -1.07 3.23
N SER A 70 -4.42 -1.58 3.49
CA SER A 70 -4.70 -2.33 4.71
C SER A 70 -3.86 -3.61 4.81
N ALA A 71 -3.76 -4.39 3.73
CA ALA A 71 -2.88 -5.56 3.69
C ALA A 71 -1.41 -5.20 3.93
N GLY A 72 -0.89 -4.16 3.26
CA GLY A 72 0.48 -3.68 3.45
C GLY A 72 0.74 -3.22 4.88
N ALA A 73 -0.21 -2.51 5.51
CA ALA A 73 -0.12 -2.11 6.90
C ALA A 73 -0.09 -3.32 7.84
N ILE A 74 -1.00 -4.29 7.67
CA ILE A 74 -1.07 -5.50 8.50
C ILE A 74 0.25 -6.27 8.48
N PHE A 75 0.81 -6.54 7.30
CA PHE A 75 2.10 -7.23 7.20
C PHE A 75 3.25 -6.41 7.80
N THR A 76 3.19 -5.09 7.74
CA THR A 76 4.17 -4.23 8.40
C THR A 76 4.09 -4.36 9.93
N TYR A 77 2.89 -4.34 10.51
CA TYR A 77 2.72 -4.59 11.96
C TYR A 77 3.16 -6.01 12.35
N HIS A 78 2.82 -7.01 11.53
CA HIS A 78 3.21 -8.39 11.77
C HIS A 78 4.73 -8.57 11.83
N LEU A 79 5.44 -8.03 10.82
CA LEU A 79 6.89 -8.11 10.77
C LEU A 79 7.55 -7.34 11.91
N LEU A 80 7.02 -6.18 12.30
CA LEU A 80 7.53 -5.45 13.47
C LEU A 80 7.35 -6.24 14.77
N PHE A 81 6.21 -6.88 14.95
CA PHE A 81 5.96 -7.74 16.12
C PHE A 81 6.95 -8.91 16.20
N GLN A 82 7.25 -9.53 15.06
CA GLN A 82 8.20 -10.64 15.00
C GLN A 82 9.67 -10.23 15.19
N ASN A 83 9.96 -8.93 15.10
CA ASN A 83 11.33 -8.40 15.19
C ASN A 83 11.41 -7.26 16.23
N PRO A 84 11.39 -7.59 17.55
CA PRO A 84 11.34 -6.61 18.63
C PRO A 84 12.46 -5.56 18.60
N GLU A 85 13.65 -5.93 18.14
CA GLU A 85 14.79 -5.03 17.98
C GLU A 85 14.57 -3.97 16.88
N ILE A 86 13.87 -4.34 15.80
CA ILE A 86 13.49 -3.40 14.74
C ILE A 86 12.34 -2.51 15.22
N LEU A 87 11.36 -3.09 15.93
CA LEU A 87 10.28 -2.33 16.57
C LEU A 87 10.83 -1.27 17.54
N ALA A 88 11.81 -1.62 18.36
CA ALA A 88 12.46 -0.68 19.28
C ALA A 88 13.12 0.49 18.53
N LYS A 89 13.80 0.23 17.41
CA LYS A 89 14.39 1.29 16.56
C LYS A 89 13.33 2.22 15.98
N VAL A 90 12.20 1.68 15.50
CA VAL A 90 11.07 2.49 15.00
C VAL A 90 10.49 3.37 16.11
N ARG A 91 10.25 2.81 17.31
CA ARG A 91 9.75 3.57 18.46
C ARG A 91 10.71 4.67 18.92
N ALA A 92 12.02 4.41 18.85
CA ALA A 92 13.06 5.39 19.14
C ALA A 92 13.04 6.53 18.12
N GLU A 93 13.03 6.23 16.82
CA GLU A 93 12.92 7.24 15.76
C GLU A 93 11.66 8.11 15.94
N HIS A 94 10.51 7.49 16.24
CA HIS A 94 9.27 8.23 16.44
C HIS A 94 9.34 9.16 17.65
N SER A 95 9.99 8.71 18.72
CA SER A 95 10.17 9.54 19.93
C SER A 95 11.12 10.71 19.69
N GLU A 96 12.15 10.52 18.86
CA GLU A 96 13.08 11.58 18.44
C GLU A 96 12.38 12.62 17.55
N VAL A 97 11.63 12.17 16.55
CA VAL A 97 11.04 13.05 15.52
C VAL A 97 9.73 13.69 15.96
N LEU A 98 8.89 12.94 16.70
CA LEU A 98 7.52 13.35 17.05
C LEU A 98 7.38 13.74 18.54
N GLY A 99 8.48 13.70 19.30
CA GLY A 99 8.50 13.95 20.75
C GLY A 99 8.15 12.71 21.56
N THR A 100 8.48 12.70 22.85
CA THR A 100 8.46 11.48 23.69
C THR A 100 7.08 11.02 24.14
N ASN A 101 6.08 11.90 24.19
CA ASN A 101 4.72 11.53 24.56
C ASN A 101 3.89 11.19 23.30
N PRO A 102 3.47 9.93 23.12
CA PRO A 102 2.76 9.50 21.91
C PRO A 102 1.40 10.18 21.72
N ALA A 103 0.73 10.60 22.81
CA ALA A 103 -0.56 11.28 22.73
C ALA A 103 -0.53 12.61 21.96
N TYR A 104 0.65 13.21 21.76
CA TYR A 104 0.81 14.43 20.98
C TYR A 104 1.19 14.20 19.51
N ALA A 105 1.42 12.96 19.08
CA ALA A 105 1.91 12.64 17.73
C ALA A 105 1.03 13.26 16.63
N GLU A 106 -0.30 13.15 16.75
CA GLU A 106 -1.25 13.75 15.79
C GLU A 106 -1.07 15.27 15.72
N SER A 107 -1.05 15.95 16.86
CA SER A 107 -0.91 17.41 16.92
C SER A 107 0.44 17.90 16.37
N VAL A 108 1.51 17.13 16.59
CA VAL A 108 2.85 17.42 16.07
C VAL A 108 2.87 17.28 14.55
N ILE A 109 2.29 16.20 14.02
CA ILE A 109 2.20 15.97 12.57
C ILE A 109 1.31 17.04 11.91
N ALA A 110 0.17 17.38 12.52
CA ALA A 110 -0.74 18.40 11.99
C ALA A 110 -0.09 19.80 11.95
N SER A 111 0.70 20.15 12.97
CA SER A 111 1.38 21.44 13.04
C SER A 111 2.66 21.51 12.18
N LYS A 112 3.36 20.38 12.00
CA LYS A 112 4.62 20.29 11.26
C LYS A 112 4.68 19.02 10.40
N PRO A 113 3.87 18.92 9.32
CA PRO A 113 3.76 17.71 8.51
C PRO A 113 5.09 17.25 7.88
N GLN A 114 6.01 18.20 7.64
CA GLN A 114 7.35 17.93 7.13
C GLN A 114 8.21 17.06 8.06
N LEU A 115 7.90 16.97 9.36
CA LEU A 115 8.60 16.06 10.28
C LEU A 115 8.42 14.60 9.87
N SER A 116 7.28 14.25 9.27
CA SER A 116 7.06 12.89 8.78
C SER A 116 8.04 12.46 7.68
N ASN A 117 8.78 13.39 7.07
CA ASN A 117 9.85 13.08 6.10
C ASN A 117 11.14 12.62 6.79
N GLN A 118 11.28 12.83 8.10
CA GLN A 118 12.44 12.41 8.89
C GLN A 118 12.31 10.98 9.42
N LEU A 119 11.14 10.35 9.29
CA LEU A 119 10.86 8.96 9.67
C LEU A 119 11.47 7.96 8.65
N THR A 120 12.79 8.05 8.47
CA THR A 120 13.55 7.34 7.42
C THR A 120 13.59 5.84 7.67
N TYR A 121 13.84 5.42 8.90
CA TYR A 121 13.84 4.01 9.31
C TYR A 121 12.43 3.41 9.21
N THR A 122 11.39 4.16 9.57
CA THR A 122 10.00 3.75 9.38
C THR A 122 9.68 3.51 7.91
N ILE A 123 10.11 4.40 7.01
CA ILE A 123 9.94 4.19 5.56
C ILE A 123 10.71 2.95 5.10
N ALA A 124 11.93 2.72 5.61
CA ALA A 124 12.71 1.52 5.32
C ALA A 124 11.97 0.24 5.75
N VAL A 125 11.37 0.23 6.94
CA VAL A 125 10.52 -0.86 7.45
C VAL A 125 9.32 -1.12 6.53
N ILE A 126 8.62 -0.08 6.09
CA ILE A 126 7.48 -0.23 5.17
C ILE A 126 7.95 -0.82 3.82
N LYS A 127 9.06 -0.31 3.27
CA LYS A 127 9.61 -0.80 2.00
C LYS A 127 10.02 -2.27 2.09
N GLU A 128 10.63 -2.66 3.19
CA GLU A 128 11.01 -4.06 3.42
C GLU A 128 9.79 -4.95 3.63
N SER A 129 8.78 -4.45 4.33
CA SER A 129 7.52 -5.19 4.53
C SER A 129 6.81 -5.44 3.19
N LEU A 130 6.76 -4.43 2.32
CA LEU A 130 6.22 -4.55 0.97
C LEU A 130 7.11 -5.37 0.01
N ARG A 131 8.39 -5.59 0.35
CA ARG A 131 9.27 -6.50 -0.39
C ARG A 131 8.95 -7.95 -0.04
N ILE A 132 8.80 -8.26 1.25
CA ILE A 132 8.46 -9.62 1.71
C ILE A 132 7.01 -9.96 1.37
N TYR A 133 6.10 -9.02 1.56
CA TYR A 133 4.67 -9.21 1.29
C TYR A 133 4.15 -8.17 0.29
N PRO A 134 4.50 -8.30 -1.00
CA PRO A 134 3.97 -7.43 -2.04
C PRO A 134 2.50 -7.79 -2.35
N THR A 135 1.59 -6.82 -2.26
CA THR A 135 0.15 -7.09 -2.18
C THR A 135 -0.50 -7.48 -3.50
N VAL A 136 -0.13 -6.86 -4.64
CA VAL A 136 -0.81 -7.12 -5.93
C VAL A 136 0.13 -7.08 -7.11
N ALA A 137 0.29 -8.21 -7.79
CA ALA A 137 1.09 -8.33 -9.00
C ALA A 137 0.36 -7.82 -10.26
N ALA A 138 1.12 -7.41 -11.27
CA ALA A 138 0.56 -6.94 -12.53
C ALA A 138 0.44 -8.04 -13.60
N LEU A 139 -0.75 -8.15 -14.19
CA LEU A 139 -1.07 -8.98 -15.36
C LEU A 139 -1.22 -8.10 -16.60
N ARG A 140 -0.77 -8.57 -17.75
CA ARG A 140 -0.94 -7.92 -19.05
C ARG A 140 -1.30 -8.95 -20.11
N ASP A 141 -2.23 -8.59 -20.98
CA ASP A 141 -2.47 -9.36 -22.20
C ASP A 141 -1.28 -9.19 -23.14
N GLY A 142 -0.67 -10.31 -23.53
CA GLY A 142 0.40 -10.29 -24.51
C GLY A 142 -0.10 -9.85 -25.88
N GLN A 143 0.78 -9.18 -26.63
CA GLN A 143 0.43 -8.55 -27.90
C GLN A 143 1.12 -9.28 -29.07
N PRO A 144 0.53 -9.30 -30.28
CA PRO A 144 1.11 -9.93 -31.46
C PRO A 144 2.53 -9.47 -31.81
N ASP A 145 2.83 -8.21 -31.56
CA ASP A 145 4.10 -7.54 -31.87
C ASP A 145 5.07 -7.51 -30.67
N PHE A 146 4.66 -8.00 -29.50
CA PHE A 146 5.48 -7.97 -28.28
C PHE A 146 6.09 -9.34 -27.96
N HIS A 147 7.39 -9.32 -27.66
CA HIS A 147 8.17 -10.49 -27.29
C HIS A 147 8.94 -10.22 -26.00
N LEU A 148 8.96 -11.19 -25.09
CA LEU A 148 9.93 -11.19 -24.00
C LEU A 148 11.28 -11.68 -24.54
N VAL A 149 12.37 -11.07 -24.10
CA VAL A 149 13.72 -11.45 -24.53
C VAL A 149 14.49 -11.90 -23.29
N GLY A 150 14.88 -13.18 -23.28
CA GLY A 150 15.74 -13.73 -22.22
C GLY A 150 17.20 -13.30 -22.39
N ASP A 151 18.02 -13.50 -21.36
CA ASP A 151 19.43 -13.11 -21.36
C ASP A 151 20.27 -13.79 -22.45
N ASN A 152 19.85 -14.96 -22.92
CA ASN A 152 20.45 -15.69 -24.04
C ASN A 152 19.97 -15.20 -25.42
N GLY A 153 19.17 -14.12 -25.47
CA GLY A 153 18.57 -13.60 -26.70
C GLY A 153 17.32 -14.35 -27.17
N LEU A 154 16.85 -15.37 -26.45
CA LEU A 154 15.65 -16.11 -26.79
C LEU A 154 14.44 -15.17 -26.76
N ARG A 155 13.71 -15.11 -27.89
CA ARG A 155 12.50 -14.31 -28.03
C ARG A 155 11.27 -15.19 -27.80
N LEU A 156 10.51 -14.88 -26.77
CA LEU A 156 9.27 -15.56 -26.43
C LEU A 156 8.09 -14.69 -26.91
N PRO A 157 7.31 -15.14 -27.91
CA PRO A 157 6.14 -14.41 -28.36
C PRO A 157 5.10 -14.37 -27.24
N THR A 158 4.43 -13.23 -27.08
CA THR A 158 3.42 -13.07 -26.02
C THR A 158 1.99 -13.18 -26.53
N ASN A 159 1.78 -13.22 -27.85
CA ASN A 159 0.46 -13.29 -28.45
C ASN A 159 -0.37 -14.47 -27.90
N GLY A 160 -1.60 -14.20 -27.46
CA GLY A 160 -2.48 -15.22 -26.89
C GLY A 160 -2.07 -15.71 -25.49
N THR A 161 -1.11 -15.04 -24.84
CA THR A 161 -0.69 -15.36 -23.46
C THR A 161 -1.00 -14.20 -22.51
N ILE A 162 -1.06 -14.51 -21.22
CA ILE A 162 -1.03 -13.50 -20.16
C ILE A 162 0.42 -13.39 -19.67
N VAL A 163 0.99 -12.20 -19.76
CA VAL A 163 2.30 -11.89 -19.19
C VAL A 163 2.07 -11.45 -17.75
N TRP A 164 2.64 -12.21 -16.82
CA TRP A 164 2.52 -11.95 -15.40
C TRP A 164 3.87 -11.59 -14.80
N GLY A 165 3.98 -10.34 -14.30
CA GLY A 165 5.13 -9.92 -13.52
C GLY A 165 5.05 -10.47 -12.11
N ASP A 166 5.75 -11.57 -11.83
CA ASP A 166 5.79 -12.12 -10.48
C ASP A 166 6.80 -11.37 -9.60
N HIS A 167 6.34 -10.28 -9.01
CA HIS A 167 7.16 -9.51 -8.09
C HIS A 167 7.50 -10.28 -6.80
N TYR A 168 6.71 -11.28 -6.41
CA TYR A 168 6.96 -12.03 -5.18
C TYR A 168 8.19 -12.89 -5.41
N ALA A 169 8.20 -13.65 -6.51
CA ALA A 169 9.37 -14.41 -6.93
C ALA A 169 10.59 -13.49 -7.14
N THR A 170 10.41 -12.32 -7.74
CA THR A 170 11.50 -11.34 -7.93
C THR A 170 12.09 -10.89 -6.59
N HIS A 171 11.24 -10.60 -5.60
CA HIS A 171 11.64 -10.09 -4.28
C HIS A 171 12.25 -11.15 -3.37
N HIS A 172 12.00 -12.43 -3.67
CA HIS A 172 12.53 -13.58 -2.93
C HIS A 172 13.66 -14.31 -3.67
N ASN A 173 14.12 -13.81 -4.81
CA ASN A 173 15.17 -14.46 -5.60
C ASN A 173 16.57 -14.17 -5.03
N PRO A 174 17.27 -15.15 -4.43
CA PRO A 174 18.60 -14.93 -3.85
C PRO A 174 19.68 -14.59 -4.89
N ALA A 175 19.45 -14.88 -6.18
CA ALA A 175 20.35 -14.49 -7.26
C ALA A 175 20.41 -12.97 -7.48
N HIS A 176 19.40 -12.23 -7.00
CA HIS A 176 19.30 -10.77 -7.18
C HIS A 176 19.20 -10.01 -5.86
N LEU A 177 18.74 -10.66 -4.79
CA LEU A 177 18.58 -10.06 -3.47
C LEU A 177 19.23 -10.97 -2.42
N PRO A 178 20.38 -10.59 -1.84
CA PRO A 178 21.05 -11.42 -0.83
C PRO A 178 20.20 -11.52 0.43
N ARG A 179 20.11 -12.70 1.05
CA ARG A 179 19.32 -12.96 2.27
C ARG A 179 17.82 -12.60 2.14
N PRO A 180 17.14 -13.05 1.07
CA PRO A 180 15.82 -12.53 0.72
C PRO A 180 14.72 -12.83 1.75
N GLU A 181 14.89 -13.86 2.58
CA GLU A 181 13.91 -14.24 3.60
C GLU A 181 14.09 -13.46 4.91
N GLU A 182 15.19 -12.72 5.09
CA GLU A 182 15.42 -11.91 6.29
C GLU A 182 14.72 -10.54 6.19
N PHE A 183 14.07 -10.12 7.27
CA PHE A 183 13.47 -8.79 7.41
C PHE A 183 14.55 -7.76 7.77
N LEU A 184 15.11 -7.10 6.75
CA LEU A 184 16.24 -6.17 6.91
C LEU A 184 15.91 -4.77 6.37
N PRO A 185 15.30 -3.88 7.18
CA PRO A 185 15.08 -2.48 6.80
C PRO A 185 16.37 -1.76 6.37
N GLU A 186 17.52 -2.17 6.90
CA GLU A 186 18.83 -1.60 6.59
C GLU A 186 19.16 -1.62 5.09
N ARG A 187 18.56 -2.52 4.29
CA ARG A 187 18.65 -2.54 2.82
C ARG A 187 18.33 -1.20 2.16
N TRP A 188 17.46 -0.41 2.78
CA TRP A 188 16.95 0.85 2.24
C TRP A 188 17.73 2.07 2.73
N ILE A 189 18.75 1.87 3.55
CA ILE A 189 19.53 2.92 4.23
C ILE A 189 21.01 2.82 3.86
N VAL A 190 21.49 1.62 3.51
CA VAL A 190 22.85 1.44 2.97
C VAL A 190 23.03 2.21 1.64
N PRO A 191 24.27 2.59 1.29
CA PRO A 191 24.56 3.21 0.01
C PRO A 191 24.13 2.33 -1.17
N GLU A 192 23.76 2.92 -2.31
CA GLU A 192 23.31 2.18 -3.51
C GLU A 192 24.32 1.15 -4.05
N ARG A 193 25.62 1.36 -3.78
CA ARG A 193 26.70 0.42 -4.14
C ARG A 193 26.86 -0.77 -3.18
N HIS A 194 26.14 -0.77 -2.06
CA HIS A 194 26.23 -1.84 -1.06
C HIS A 194 25.51 -3.08 -1.55
N GLU A 195 26.02 -4.27 -1.27
CA GLU A 195 25.46 -5.55 -1.74
C GLU A 195 24.00 -5.77 -1.33
N LEU A 196 23.61 -5.26 -0.16
CA LEU A 196 22.25 -5.36 0.37
C LEU A 196 21.25 -4.44 -0.34
N TYR A 197 21.74 -3.40 -1.02
CA TYR A 197 20.87 -2.43 -1.68
C TYR A 197 20.15 -3.12 -2.85
N PRO A 198 18.82 -3.03 -2.93
CA PRO A 198 18.07 -3.72 -3.97
C PRO A 198 18.49 -3.27 -5.37
N PRO A 199 18.63 -4.19 -6.32
CA PRO A 199 19.06 -3.86 -7.67
C PRO A 199 18.10 -2.85 -8.30
N LYS A 200 18.60 -2.07 -9.26
CA LYS A 200 17.78 -1.11 -10.00
C LYS A 200 16.56 -1.83 -10.60
N ASN A 201 15.37 -1.30 -10.33
CA ASN A 201 14.08 -1.91 -10.70
C ASN A 201 13.72 -3.23 -9.98
N GLY A 202 14.49 -3.67 -8.98
CA GLY A 202 14.24 -4.90 -8.21
C GLY A 202 13.11 -4.75 -7.20
N TRP A 203 12.94 -3.57 -6.59
CA TRP A 203 11.78 -3.29 -5.73
C TRP A 203 10.57 -2.87 -6.57
N ARG A 204 9.52 -3.68 -6.52
CA ARG A 204 8.34 -3.64 -7.41
C ARG A 204 6.96 -3.84 -6.74
N PRO A 205 6.72 -3.47 -5.47
CA PRO A 205 5.38 -3.62 -4.89
C PRO A 205 4.33 -2.72 -5.56
N PHE A 206 4.76 -1.67 -6.25
CA PHE A 206 3.93 -0.72 -7.01
C PHE A 206 4.11 -0.84 -8.53
N GLU A 207 4.86 -1.86 -8.97
CA GLU A 207 5.26 -2.07 -10.36
C GLU A 207 5.99 -0.87 -10.99
N ARG A 208 6.31 -0.94 -12.29
CA ARG A 208 6.99 0.11 -13.04
C ARG A 208 6.41 0.29 -14.45
N GLY A 209 6.70 1.44 -15.05
CA GLY A 209 6.24 1.81 -16.39
C GLY A 209 4.93 2.60 -16.39
N PRO A 210 4.29 2.81 -17.56
CA PRO A 210 3.10 3.67 -17.73
C PRO A 210 1.85 3.21 -16.95
N ARG A 211 1.90 2.03 -16.35
CA ARG A 211 0.82 1.38 -15.61
C ARG A 211 1.28 1.02 -14.19
N ASN A 212 2.27 1.74 -13.66
CA ASN A 212 2.64 1.66 -12.26
C ASN A 212 1.51 2.20 -11.37
N CYS A 213 1.58 1.92 -10.07
CA CYS A 213 0.57 2.37 -9.13
C CYS A 213 0.55 3.90 -9.01
N ILE A 214 -0.56 4.52 -9.41
CA ILE A 214 -0.78 5.96 -9.21
C ILE A 214 -0.97 6.31 -7.71
N GLY A 215 -1.36 5.33 -6.89
CA GLY A 215 -1.60 5.49 -5.45
C GLY A 215 -0.37 5.26 -4.57
N GLN A 216 0.81 5.04 -5.13
CA GLN A 216 2.03 4.68 -4.37
C GLN A 216 2.31 5.68 -3.23
N GLU A 217 2.33 6.98 -3.53
CA GLU A 217 2.64 8.01 -2.52
C GLU A 217 1.58 8.08 -1.43
N VAL A 218 0.31 7.86 -1.79
CA VAL A 218 -0.80 7.81 -0.83
C VAL A 218 -0.65 6.60 0.09
N ALA A 219 -0.44 5.40 -0.46
CA ALA A 219 -0.27 4.18 0.33
C ALA A 219 0.94 4.26 1.27
N MET A 220 2.09 4.72 0.78
CA MET A 220 3.29 4.89 1.61
C MET A 220 3.05 5.91 2.74
N THR A 221 2.33 7.00 2.46
CA THR A 221 1.98 8.01 3.46
C THR A 221 1.00 7.49 4.48
N GLU A 222 -0.06 6.80 4.05
CA GLU A 222 -1.08 6.24 4.93
C GLU A 222 -0.47 5.22 5.89
N ILE A 223 0.30 4.25 5.40
CA ILE A 223 0.96 3.23 6.25
C ILE A 223 1.93 3.91 7.23
N LYS A 224 2.72 4.89 6.77
CA LYS A 224 3.63 5.66 7.63
C LYS A 224 2.89 6.40 8.75
N LEU A 225 1.77 7.05 8.43
CA LEU A 225 0.97 7.75 9.42
C LEU A 225 0.28 6.79 10.40
N MET A 226 -0.21 5.64 9.93
CA MET A 226 -0.75 4.59 10.81
C MET A 226 0.30 4.16 11.83
N LEU A 227 1.53 3.88 11.39
CA LEU A 227 2.63 3.53 12.30
C LEU A 227 2.96 4.67 13.26
N ALA A 228 3.14 5.89 12.73
CA ALA A 228 3.49 7.09 13.52
C ALA A 228 2.51 7.37 14.67
N LEU A 229 1.24 7.06 14.46
CA LEU A 229 0.16 7.32 15.41
C LEU A 229 -0.13 6.16 16.36
N THR A 230 0.32 4.93 16.06
CA THR A 230 -0.11 3.74 16.83
C THR A 230 1.03 2.92 17.41
N ILE A 231 2.19 2.86 16.76
CA ILE A 231 3.22 1.86 17.10
C ILE A 231 3.86 2.08 18.47
N ARG A 232 3.78 3.30 19.01
CA ARG A 232 4.25 3.65 20.35
C ARG A 232 3.20 3.47 21.45
N GLU A 233 1.92 3.43 21.08
CA GLU A 233 0.82 3.26 22.04
C GLU A 233 0.39 1.80 22.15
N PHE A 234 0.57 1.01 21.10
CA PHE A 234 0.05 -0.34 21.00
C PHE A 234 1.11 -1.36 20.62
N ASP A 235 0.99 -2.54 21.23
CA ASP A 235 1.62 -3.78 20.77
C ASP A 235 0.57 -4.60 19.99
N PHE A 236 0.95 -5.03 18.78
CA PHE A 236 0.13 -5.86 17.91
C PHE A 236 0.72 -7.27 17.91
N LYS A 237 -0.08 -8.28 18.26
CA LYS A 237 0.37 -9.68 18.29
C LYS A 237 -0.61 -10.55 17.51
N ASP A 238 -0.12 -11.43 16.64
CA ASP A 238 -0.99 -12.41 15.99
C ASP A 238 -1.60 -13.37 17.02
N ALA A 239 -2.80 -13.86 16.72
CA ALA A 239 -3.61 -14.69 17.61
C ALA A 239 -4.13 -15.93 16.89
N TYR A 240 -3.32 -16.51 16.01
CA TYR A 240 -3.70 -17.69 15.22
C TYR A 240 -3.96 -18.91 16.09
N GLU A 241 -3.22 -19.11 17.18
CA GLU A 241 -3.44 -20.23 18.10
C GLU A 241 -4.82 -20.15 18.75
N GLU A 242 -5.20 -18.99 19.27
CA GLU A 242 -6.51 -18.77 19.86
C GLU A 242 -7.62 -18.84 18.81
N TYR A 243 -7.37 -18.32 17.60
CA TYR A 243 -8.28 -18.42 16.48
C TYR A 243 -8.55 -19.89 16.10
N ASP A 244 -7.50 -20.70 15.99
CA ASP A 244 -7.62 -22.12 15.65
C ASP A 244 -8.43 -22.82 16.77
N VAL A 245 -8.16 -22.57 18.05
CA VAL A 245 -8.96 -23.11 19.16
C VAL A 245 -10.44 -22.72 19.05
N MET A 246 -10.73 -21.44 18.78
CA MET A 246 -12.11 -20.95 18.62
C MET A 246 -12.85 -21.58 17.44
N LYS A 247 -12.12 -22.00 16.40
CA LYS A 247 -12.68 -22.65 15.20
C LYS A 247 -12.74 -24.18 15.29
N GLY A 248 -12.39 -24.77 16.44
CA GLY A 248 -12.38 -26.23 16.62
C GLY A 248 -11.09 -26.90 16.17
N ASN A 249 -9.95 -26.20 16.31
CA ASN A 249 -8.60 -26.60 15.91
C ASN A 249 -8.46 -27.00 14.42
N PRO A 250 -8.95 -26.19 13.45
CA PRO A 250 -8.54 -26.35 12.08
C PRO A 250 -7.04 -26.01 12.05
N LYS A 251 -6.19 -27.03 11.94
CA LYS A 251 -4.74 -26.81 11.78
C LYS A 251 -4.54 -26.18 10.40
N GLY A 252 -4.66 -24.86 10.31
CA GLY A 252 -4.42 -24.13 9.08
C GLY A 252 -2.99 -24.35 8.59
N LEU A 253 -2.70 -23.96 7.36
CA LEU A 253 -1.37 -24.19 6.81
C LEU A 253 -0.34 -23.34 7.57
N ASN A 254 0.85 -23.91 7.70
CA ASN A 254 2.04 -23.17 8.10
C ASN A 254 2.93 -23.06 6.86
N VAL A 255 3.23 -21.83 6.44
CA VAL A 255 4.07 -21.56 5.27
C VAL A 255 5.31 -20.86 5.78
N ASN A 256 6.48 -21.43 5.50
CA ASN A 256 7.78 -20.93 5.95
C ASN A 256 7.87 -20.68 7.47
N GLY A 257 7.25 -21.54 8.28
CA GLY A 257 7.26 -21.41 9.74
C GLY A 257 6.15 -20.52 10.31
N GLN A 258 5.33 -19.88 9.46
CA GLN A 258 4.36 -18.87 9.90
C GLN A 258 2.91 -19.23 9.57
N ARG A 259 1.98 -18.84 10.46
CA ARG A 259 0.52 -18.87 10.20
C ARG A 259 0.04 -17.63 9.43
N ALA A 260 0.75 -16.51 9.53
CA ALA A 260 0.46 -15.27 8.83
C ALA A 260 1.09 -15.25 7.42
N TYR A 261 0.64 -16.15 6.54
CA TYR A 261 1.14 -16.20 5.15
C TYR A 261 0.19 -15.51 4.18
N MET A 262 0.73 -15.08 3.04
CA MET A 262 -0.04 -14.37 2.03
C MET A 262 -0.95 -15.32 1.24
N MET A 263 -2.24 -14.99 1.25
CA MET A 263 -3.30 -15.59 0.46
C MET A 263 -3.70 -14.64 -0.65
N ARG A 264 -3.81 -15.16 -1.88
CA ARG A 264 -4.25 -14.37 -3.03
C ARG A 264 -5.76 -14.47 -3.22
N ARG A 265 -6.49 -13.46 -2.74
CA ARG A 265 -7.94 -13.30 -2.91
C ARG A 265 -8.25 -11.87 -3.34
N GLY A 266 -8.02 -11.55 -4.61
CA GLY A 266 -7.96 -10.17 -5.09
C GLY A 266 -6.60 -9.56 -4.78
N GLY A 267 -6.43 -9.04 -3.56
CA GLY A 267 -5.14 -8.70 -2.96
C GLY A 267 -4.44 -9.87 -2.28
N GLY A 268 -3.15 -9.69 -2.00
CA GLY A 268 -2.33 -10.52 -1.13
C GLY A 268 -2.62 -10.17 0.32
N HIS A 269 -3.53 -10.93 0.94
CA HIS A 269 -3.97 -10.75 2.32
C HIS A 269 -3.38 -11.81 3.23
N PRO A 270 -3.17 -11.54 4.53
CA PRO A 270 -2.81 -12.57 5.49
C PRO A 270 -3.91 -13.62 5.61
N ALA A 271 -3.51 -14.88 5.81
CA ALA A 271 -4.42 -15.99 6.05
C ALA A 271 -5.42 -15.67 7.19
N ASP A 272 -6.65 -16.15 7.05
CA ASP A 272 -7.72 -15.98 8.05
C ASP A 272 -8.01 -14.51 8.46
N HIS A 273 -7.64 -13.54 7.62
CA HIS A 273 -7.77 -12.10 7.86
C HIS A 273 -6.98 -11.59 9.08
N TYR A 274 -5.85 -12.24 9.40
CA TYR A 274 -4.96 -11.86 10.50
C TYR A 274 -5.64 -11.72 11.86
N PRO A 275 -6.05 -12.83 12.49
CA PRO A 275 -6.48 -12.82 13.88
C PRO A 275 -5.39 -12.16 14.74
N CYS A 276 -5.77 -11.13 15.51
CA CYS A 276 -4.81 -10.27 16.20
C CYS A 276 -5.32 -9.85 17.57
N LYS A 277 -4.39 -9.71 18.52
CA LYS A 277 -4.58 -9.06 19.82
C LYS A 277 -3.85 -7.73 19.83
N VAL A 278 -4.51 -6.70 20.32
CA VAL A 278 -3.94 -5.37 20.52
C VAL A 278 -3.95 -5.06 22.01
N ALA A 279 -2.81 -4.64 22.54
CA ALA A 279 -2.65 -4.21 23.93
C ALA A 279 -1.89 -2.89 23.98
N PHE A 280 -2.00 -2.15 25.08
CA PHE A 280 -1.14 -0.99 25.29
C PHE A 280 0.33 -1.43 25.37
N ALA A 281 1.20 -0.68 24.70
CA ALA A 281 2.64 -0.88 24.76
C ALA A 281 3.14 -0.70 26.20
N ARG A 282 4.00 -1.61 26.65
CA ARG A 282 4.63 -1.59 27.98
C ARG A 282 5.98 -0.90 27.97
#